data_AF-A0A1S3HSH2-F1
#
_entry.id   AF-A0A1S3HSH2-F1
#
_cell.length_a   1.000
_cell.length_b   1.000
_cell.length_c   1.000
_cell.angle_alpha   90.00
_cell.angle_beta   90.00
_cell.angle_gamma   90.00
#
_symmetry.space_group_name_H-M   'P 1'
#
loop_
_entity.id
_entity.type
_entity.pdbx_description
1 polymer ?
#
loop_
_entity_poly.entity_id
_entity_poly.type
_entity_poly.pdbx_seq_one_letter_code
_entity_poly.pdbx_strand_id
1 'polypeptide(L)'
;MAVRVTLILLAVTYFLVFIGSACVSLSIGITQIKWNGRCLLFASGKWYHEGHWIFRWVSQTSTHTPCSFVSITSALSAVNAMLMFIYCMYTLLSKSRQGQDIVTLIPAVLSVLKTILLLACAIVISAGLAVFCEAITSNRNIAPTCRDAQTNINWHTVDGSNFYDITNFAQLAGWALFGCSLILNGILFFRLRQDLKSPRPSDLATLTESDERHGL
;
A
#
# COMPACT_ATOMS: atom_id res chain seq x y z
N MET A 1 28.66 1.19 -13.12
CA MET A 1 27.96 -0.05 -12.67
C MET A 1 26.95 0.22 -11.56
N ALA A 2 27.30 0.98 -10.50
CA ALA A 2 26.41 1.25 -9.37
C ALA A 2 24.99 1.76 -9.76
N VAL A 3 24.90 2.71 -10.70
CA VAL A 3 23.60 3.28 -11.13
C VAL A 3 22.67 2.24 -11.75
N ARG A 4 23.20 1.30 -12.55
CA ARG A 4 22.39 0.24 -13.17
C ARG A 4 21.85 -0.73 -12.12
N VAL A 5 22.67 -1.08 -11.13
CA VAL A 5 22.24 -1.94 -10.01
C VAL A 5 21.12 -1.25 -9.21
N THR A 6 21.28 0.03 -8.88
CA THR A 6 20.22 0.80 -8.19
C THR A 6 18.92 0.84 -8.98
N LEU A 7 18.97 1.02 -10.31
CA LEU A 7 17.78 1.02 -11.17
C LEU A 7 17.10 -0.35 -11.23
N ILE A 8 17.86 -1.44 -11.29
CA ILE A 8 17.32 -2.81 -11.25
C ILE A 8 16.62 -3.06 -9.91
N LEU A 9 17.26 -2.68 -8.80
CA LEU A 9 16.66 -2.80 -7.47
C LEU A 9 15.35 -2.00 -7.37
N LEU A 10 15.34 -0.75 -7.84
CA LEU A 10 14.12 0.06 -7.91
C LEU A 10 13.03 -0.63 -8.73
N ALA A 11 13.35 -1.15 -9.92
CA ALA A 11 12.39 -1.82 -10.78
C ALA A 11 11.78 -3.06 -10.09
N VAL A 12 12.61 -3.92 -9.50
CA VAL A 12 12.14 -5.12 -8.78
C VAL A 12 11.25 -4.72 -7.60
N THR A 13 11.66 -3.75 -6.79
CA THR A 13 10.86 -3.31 -5.64
C THR A 13 9.54 -2.66 -6.07
N TYR A 14 9.52 -1.83 -7.13
CA TYR A 14 8.28 -1.28 -7.67
C TYR A 14 7.34 -2.38 -8.18
N PHE A 15 7.87 -3.41 -8.83
CA PHE A 15 7.06 -4.55 -9.30
C PHE A 15 6.43 -5.33 -8.13
N LEU A 16 7.19 -5.56 -7.04
CA LEU A 16 6.65 -6.18 -5.83
C LEU A 16 5.56 -5.33 -5.18
N VAL A 17 5.77 -4.01 -5.10
CA VAL A 17 4.77 -3.07 -4.59
C VAL A 17 3.51 -3.07 -5.45
N PHE A 18 3.64 -3.16 -6.78
CA PHE A 18 2.51 -3.29 -7.69
C PHE A 18 1.69 -4.54 -7.41
N ILE A 19 2.33 -5.72 -7.36
CA ILE A 19 1.65 -6.99 -7.10
C ILE A 19 0.93 -6.94 -5.74
N GLY A 20 1.65 -6.57 -4.67
CA GLY A 20 1.04 -6.53 -3.35
C GLY A 20 -0.11 -5.53 -3.28
N SER A 21 0.02 -4.35 -3.88
CA SER A 21 -1.02 -3.32 -3.85
C SER A 21 -2.28 -3.78 -4.61
N ALA A 22 -2.09 -4.47 -5.74
CA ALA A 22 -3.19 -5.11 -6.46
C ALA A 22 -3.86 -6.21 -5.64
N CYS A 23 -3.09 -7.07 -4.97
CA CYS A 23 -3.64 -8.10 -4.08
C CYS A 23 -4.48 -7.51 -2.95
N VAL A 24 -3.99 -6.48 -2.25
CA VAL A 24 -4.75 -5.82 -1.17
C VAL A 24 -6.03 -5.19 -1.71
N SER A 25 -5.96 -4.48 -2.84
CA SER A 25 -7.13 -3.86 -3.46
C SER A 25 -8.18 -4.90 -3.86
N LEU A 26 -7.76 -6.00 -4.49
CA LEU A 26 -8.64 -7.09 -4.90
C LEU A 26 -9.26 -7.82 -3.72
N SER A 27 -8.48 -8.14 -2.68
CA SER A 27 -8.99 -8.82 -1.49
C SER A 27 -10.09 -7.99 -0.79
N ILE A 28 -9.87 -6.68 -0.63
CA ILE A 28 -10.88 -5.80 -0.04
C ILE A 28 -12.08 -5.62 -0.97
N GLY A 29 -11.86 -5.52 -2.28
CA GLY A 29 -12.93 -5.43 -3.28
C GLY A 29 -13.83 -6.68 -3.31
N ILE A 30 -13.24 -7.88 -3.28
CA ILE A 30 -13.99 -9.16 -3.21
C ILE A 30 -14.81 -9.22 -1.92
N THR A 31 -14.21 -8.84 -0.79
CA THR A 31 -14.94 -8.75 0.48
C THR A 31 -16.11 -7.76 0.37
N GLN A 32 -15.94 -6.59 -0.24
CA GLN A 32 -17.06 -5.67 -0.41
C GLN A 32 -18.18 -6.24 -1.29
N ILE A 33 -17.85 -6.96 -2.37
CA ILE A 33 -18.84 -7.58 -3.27
C ILE A 33 -19.65 -8.66 -2.53
N LYS A 34 -18.96 -9.56 -1.82
CA LYS A 34 -19.60 -10.63 -1.02
C LYS A 34 -20.52 -10.08 0.08
N TRP A 35 -20.24 -8.88 0.55
CA TRP A 35 -20.97 -8.21 1.62
C TRP A 35 -21.98 -7.19 1.09
N ASN A 36 -22.49 -7.39 -0.14
CA ASN A 36 -23.51 -6.53 -0.77
C ASN A 36 -23.11 -5.06 -0.85
N GLY A 37 -21.85 -4.78 -1.16
CA GLY A 37 -21.27 -3.43 -1.24
C GLY A 37 -20.98 -2.79 0.11
N ARG A 38 -21.22 -3.49 1.23
CA ARG A 38 -20.93 -3.00 2.57
C ARG A 38 -19.48 -3.28 2.96
N CYS A 39 -18.96 -2.45 3.85
CA CYS A 39 -17.60 -2.62 4.37
C CYS A 39 -17.61 -3.53 5.60
N LEU A 40 -16.76 -4.56 5.56
CA LEU A 40 -16.53 -5.47 6.68
C LEU A 40 -15.74 -4.81 7.82
N LEU A 41 -14.76 -3.97 7.49
CA LEU A 41 -13.90 -3.32 8.49
C LEU A 41 -14.76 -2.47 9.43
N PHE A 42 -14.55 -2.66 10.74
CA PHE A 42 -15.34 -2.00 11.80
C PHE A 42 -16.84 -2.32 11.77
N ALA A 43 -17.27 -3.32 11.00
CA ALA A 43 -18.61 -3.85 11.19
C ALA A 43 -18.73 -4.35 12.64
N SER A 44 -19.91 -4.17 13.23
CA SER A 44 -20.22 -4.73 14.54
C SER A 44 -21.59 -5.37 14.46
N GLY A 45 -22.05 -5.98 15.53
CA GLY A 45 -23.34 -6.65 15.57
C GLY A 45 -23.67 -7.11 16.97
N LYS A 46 -24.87 -7.64 17.13
CA LYS A 46 -25.31 -8.27 18.37
C LYS A 46 -25.81 -9.68 18.04
N TRP A 47 -25.48 -10.61 18.92
CA TRP A 47 -26.11 -11.93 18.92
C TRP A 47 -27.58 -11.77 19.30
N TYR A 48 -28.46 -12.27 18.44
CA TYR A 48 -29.86 -12.49 18.74
C TYR A 48 -30.04 -13.92 19.27
N HIS A 49 -31.19 -14.22 19.87
CA HIS A 49 -31.52 -15.57 20.33
C HIS A 49 -31.35 -16.59 19.19
N GLU A 50 -30.82 -17.78 19.52
CA GLU A 50 -30.64 -18.92 18.60
C GLU A 50 -29.59 -18.76 17.49
N GLY A 51 -28.44 -18.15 17.80
CA GLY A 51 -27.27 -18.18 16.90
C GLY A 51 -27.38 -17.31 15.66
N HIS A 52 -28.41 -16.47 15.58
CA HIS A 52 -28.54 -15.45 14.57
C HIS A 52 -27.72 -14.21 14.94
N TRP A 53 -26.81 -13.79 14.06
CA TRP A 53 -26.03 -12.57 14.24
C TRP A 53 -26.67 -11.41 13.46
N ILE A 54 -27.09 -10.38 14.18
CA ILE A 54 -27.65 -9.17 13.56
C ILE A 54 -26.53 -8.14 13.41
N PHE A 55 -26.21 -7.82 12.16
CA PHE A 55 -25.21 -6.82 11.84
C PHE A 55 -25.69 -5.42 12.20
N ARG A 56 -24.88 -4.74 13.00
CA ARG A 56 -24.88 -3.29 13.12
C ARG A 56 -23.71 -2.75 12.31
N TRP A 57 -23.99 -2.48 11.04
CA TRP A 57 -23.06 -1.76 10.19
C TRP A 57 -22.79 -0.37 10.79
N VAL A 58 -21.55 0.09 10.72
CA VAL A 58 -21.18 1.44 11.18
C VAL A 58 -21.96 2.54 10.45
N SER A 59 -22.56 2.28 9.28
CA SER A 59 -23.60 3.16 8.73
C SER A 59 -24.66 2.43 7.88
N GLN A 60 -25.94 2.79 8.09
CA GLN A 60 -27.04 2.54 7.13
C GLN A 60 -27.21 3.72 6.15
N THR A 61 -26.66 4.88 6.51
CA THR A 61 -26.63 6.10 5.71
C THR A 61 -25.29 6.77 5.94
N SER A 62 -24.55 7.04 4.86
CA SER A 62 -23.31 7.85 4.80
C SER A 62 -21.97 7.09 4.90
N THR A 63 -21.35 6.99 3.72
CA THR A 63 -19.91 6.90 3.40
C THR A 63 -19.16 5.61 3.76
N HIS A 64 -18.78 4.88 2.70
CA HIS A 64 -17.91 3.70 2.63
C HIS A 64 -16.45 3.96 3.07
N THR A 65 -16.19 4.75 4.12
CA THR A 65 -14.90 5.40 4.34
C THR A 65 -13.71 4.45 4.51
N PRO A 66 -13.70 3.43 5.40
CA PRO A 66 -12.48 2.66 5.63
C PRO A 66 -12.13 1.70 4.49
N CYS A 67 -13.09 0.90 3.99
CA CYS A 67 -12.81 -0.01 2.88
C CYS A 67 -12.53 0.74 1.56
N SER A 68 -13.26 1.82 1.26
CA SER A 68 -12.97 2.61 0.06
C SER A 68 -11.65 3.36 0.18
N PHE A 69 -11.29 3.86 1.36
CA PHE A 69 -9.97 4.43 1.61
C PHE A 69 -8.86 3.41 1.29
N VAL A 70 -8.94 2.21 1.85
CA VAL A 70 -7.95 1.14 1.60
C VAL A 70 -7.93 0.74 0.12
N SER A 71 -9.10 0.53 -0.49
CA SER A 71 -9.22 0.10 -1.90
C SER A 71 -8.68 1.14 -2.88
N ILE A 72 -9.06 2.42 -2.72
CA ILE A 72 -8.60 3.51 -3.59
C ILE A 72 -7.11 3.78 -3.39
N THR A 73 -6.64 3.81 -2.13
CA THR A 73 -5.22 4.07 -1.83
C THR A 73 -4.33 2.96 -2.40
N SER A 74 -4.72 1.70 -2.24
CA SER A 74 -3.98 0.56 -2.81
C SER A 74 -4.03 0.56 -4.34
N ALA A 75 -5.17 0.89 -4.95
CA ALA A 75 -5.26 1.02 -6.41
C ALA A 75 -4.36 2.14 -6.96
N LEU A 76 -4.37 3.31 -6.33
CA LEU A 76 -3.49 4.43 -6.70
C LEU A 76 -2.01 4.07 -6.53
N SER A 77 -1.67 3.35 -5.44
CA SER A 77 -0.32 2.82 -5.22
C SER A 77 0.10 1.87 -6.33
N ALA A 78 -0.79 0.94 -6.74
CA ALA A 78 -0.53 0.00 -7.84
C ALA A 78 -0.29 0.74 -9.17
N VAL A 79 -1.14 1.68 -9.54
CA VAL A 79 -0.97 2.47 -10.78
C VAL A 79 0.37 3.23 -10.75
N ASN A 80 0.68 3.89 -9.64
CA ASN A 80 1.93 4.62 -9.51
C ASN A 80 3.15 3.68 -9.60
N ALA A 81 3.11 2.53 -8.94
CA ALA A 81 4.17 1.54 -8.98
C ALA A 81 4.38 0.99 -10.40
N MET A 82 3.30 0.76 -11.16
CA MET A 82 3.37 0.32 -12.55
C MET A 82 4.01 1.38 -13.45
N LEU A 83 3.60 2.65 -13.32
CA LEU A 83 4.20 3.76 -14.07
C LEU A 83 5.70 3.89 -13.78
N MET A 84 6.09 3.82 -12.51
CA MET A 84 7.50 3.89 -12.10
C MET A 84 8.32 2.68 -12.55
N PHE A 85 7.73 1.50 -12.58
CA PHE A 85 8.35 0.29 -13.14
C PHE A 85 8.65 0.45 -14.63
N ILE A 86 7.66 0.91 -15.41
CA ILE A 86 7.83 1.19 -16.84
C ILE A 86 8.91 2.24 -17.06
N TYR A 87 8.92 3.32 -16.26
CA TYR A 87 9.96 4.35 -16.31
C TYR A 87 11.36 3.79 -16.03
N CYS A 88 11.51 2.95 -15.01
CA CYS A 88 12.80 2.31 -14.69
C CYS A 88 13.26 1.40 -15.84
N MET A 89 12.35 0.59 -16.41
CA MET A 89 12.65 -0.30 -17.53
C MET A 89 13.02 0.48 -18.80
N TYR A 90 12.27 1.53 -19.12
CA TYR A 90 12.57 2.41 -20.25
C TYR A 90 13.96 3.01 -20.09
N THR A 91 14.29 3.52 -18.90
CA THR A 91 15.62 4.11 -18.60
C THR A 91 16.75 3.07 -18.68
N LEU A 92 16.49 1.82 -18.33
CA LEU A 92 17.46 0.73 -18.48
C LEU A 92 17.74 0.37 -19.95
N LEU A 93 16.71 0.46 -20.81
CA LEU A 93 16.78 0.14 -22.23
C LEU A 93 17.32 1.32 -23.07
N SER A 94 16.92 2.54 -22.75
CA SER A 94 17.42 3.74 -23.41
C SER A 94 18.84 4.01 -22.94
N LYS A 95 19.83 3.76 -23.80
CA LYS A 95 21.25 4.05 -23.55
C LYS A 95 21.55 5.56 -23.37
N SER A 96 20.54 6.43 -23.37
CA SER A 96 20.68 7.89 -23.45
C SER A 96 20.47 8.59 -22.10
N ARG A 97 21.39 9.54 -21.87
CA ARG A 97 21.40 10.67 -20.91
C ARG A 97 21.00 10.36 -19.46
N GLN A 98 22.04 10.17 -18.64
CA GLN A 98 22.11 10.56 -17.23
C GLN A 98 21.93 12.08 -17.05
N GLY A 99 20.75 12.59 -17.40
CA GLY A 99 20.39 13.99 -17.34
C GLY A 99 19.27 14.25 -16.35
N GLN A 100 19.67 14.84 -15.22
CA GLN A 100 18.93 15.75 -14.32
C GLN A 100 18.16 15.18 -13.10
N ASP A 101 18.82 15.41 -11.96
CA ASP A 101 18.49 15.20 -10.54
C ASP A 101 17.17 15.80 -10.03
N ILE A 102 16.52 16.67 -10.80
CA ILE A 102 15.25 17.30 -10.40
C ILE A 102 14.10 16.26 -10.44
N VAL A 103 14.24 15.24 -11.28
CA VAL A 103 13.30 14.12 -11.38
C VAL A 103 13.47 13.14 -10.20
N THR A 104 14.48 13.26 -9.33
CA THR A 104 14.69 12.33 -8.20
C THR A 104 13.96 12.74 -6.92
N LEU A 105 13.77 14.05 -6.68
CA LEU A 105 13.15 14.57 -5.46
C LEU A 105 11.63 14.33 -5.40
N ILE A 106 10.93 14.60 -6.50
CA ILE A 106 9.45 14.46 -6.56
C ILE A 106 9.02 13.00 -6.31
N PRO A 107 9.60 11.98 -6.98
CA PRO A 107 9.30 10.58 -6.69
C PRO A 107 9.67 10.16 -5.27
N ALA A 108 10.72 10.74 -4.68
CA ALA A 108 11.08 10.47 -3.29
C ALA A 108 10.02 10.99 -2.31
N VAL A 109 9.56 12.24 -2.47
CA VAL A 109 8.49 12.81 -1.64
C VAL A 109 7.18 12.02 -1.81
N LEU A 110 6.80 11.72 -3.05
CA LEU A 110 5.61 10.90 -3.33
C LEU A 110 5.73 9.50 -2.74
N SER A 111 6.92 8.91 -2.73
CA SER A 111 7.18 7.60 -2.12
C SER A 111 6.96 7.62 -0.61
N VAL A 112 7.47 8.64 0.08
CA VAL A 112 7.27 8.80 1.53
C VAL A 112 5.79 8.99 1.85
N LEU A 113 5.08 9.86 1.12
CA LEU A 113 3.64 10.07 1.29
C LEU A 113 2.85 8.77 1.09
N LYS A 114 3.12 8.03 0.01
CA LYS A 114 2.49 6.71 -0.24
C LYS A 114 2.77 5.73 0.89
N THR A 115 3.97 5.73 1.45
CA THR A 115 4.36 4.82 2.53
C THR A 115 3.56 5.08 3.80
N ILE A 116 3.33 6.37 4.14
CA ILE A 116 2.48 6.76 5.27
C ILE A 116 1.03 6.31 5.02
N LEU A 117 0.52 6.49 3.80
CA LEU A 117 -0.83 6.04 3.43
C LEU A 117 -0.98 4.51 3.48
N LEU A 118 0.03 3.75 3.03
CA LEU A 118 0.04 2.29 3.11
C LEU A 118 0.11 1.80 4.57
N LEU A 119 0.86 2.49 5.43
CA LEU A 119 0.85 2.23 6.87
C LEU A 119 -0.54 2.45 7.46
N ALA A 120 -1.18 3.58 7.14
CA ALA A 120 -2.55 3.85 7.58
C ALA A 120 -3.52 2.77 7.10
N CYS A 121 -3.38 2.29 5.86
CA CYS A 121 -4.18 1.18 5.34
C CYS A 121 -3.95 -0.11 6.15
N ALA A 122 -2.71 -0.50 6.41
CA ALA A 122 -2.39 -1.71 7.17
C ALA A 122 -2.95 -1.64 8.60
N ILE A 123 -2.88 -0.48 9.26
CA ILE A 123 -3.46 -0.24 10.58
C ILE A 123 -4.98 -0.34 10.51
N VAL A 124 -5.62 0.31 9.53
CA VAL A 124 -7.08 0.30 9.36
C VAL A 124 -7.61 -1.11 9.13
N ILE A 125 -6.95 -1.93 8.30
CA ILE A 125 -7.31 -3.34 8.11
C ILE A 125 -7.14 -4.12 9.42
N SER A 126 -5.99 -3.98 10.09
CA SER A 126 -5.68 -4.73 11.31
C SER A 126 -6.67 -4.39 12.44
N ALA A 127 -6.89 -3.10 12.70
CA ALA A 127 -7.81 -2.63 13.73
C ALA A 127 -9.27 -2.95 13.38
N GLY A 128 -9.65 -2.76 12.12
CA GLY A 128 -11.01 -3.05 11.65
C GLY A 128 -11.36 -4.54 11.76
N LEU A 129 -10.40 -5.43 11.45
CA LEU A 129 -10.57 -6.88 11.61
C LEU A 129 -10.59 -7.28 13.08
N ALA A 130 -9.72 -6.70 13.92
CA ALA A 130 -9.68 -6.98 15.36
C ALA A 130 -11.01 -6.63 16.04
N VAL A 131 -11.54 -5.44 15.81
CA VAL A 131 -12.85 -5.00 16.37
C VAL A 131 -13.98 -5.91 15.90
N PHE A 132 -14.00 -6.31 14.62
CA PHE A 132 -15.00 -7.23 14.10
C PHE A 132 -14.89 -8.62 14.75
N CYS A 133 -13.67 -9.14 14.87
CA CYS A 133 -13.41 -10.44 15.49
C CYS A 133 -13.75 -10.45 16.98
N GLU A 134 -13.47 -9.38 17.72
CA GLU A 134 -13.88 -9.25 19.13
C GLU A 134 -15.39 -9.24 19.28
N ALA A 135 -16.10 -8.51 18.40
CA ALA A 135 -17.55 -8.48 18.41
C ALA A 135 -18.15 -9.87 18.13
N ILE A 136 -17.64 -10.58 17.12
CA ILE A 136 -18.20 -11.88 16.72
C ILE A 136 -17.89 -12.98 17.74
N THR A 137 -16.69 -12.97 18.33
CA THR A 137 -16.26 -13.95 19.34
C THR A 137 -16.77 -13.65 20.74
N SER A 138 -17.53 -12.55 20.93
CA SER A 138 -18.16 -12.22 22.21
C SER A 138 -19.04 -13.35 22.77
N ASN A 139 -19.66 -14.15 21.90
CA ASN A 139 -20.36 -15.38 22.27
C ASN A 139 -19.52 -16.62 21.92
N ARG A 140 -18.56 -16.92 22.79
CA ARG A 140 -17.58 -18.02 22.61
C ARG A 140 -18.19 -19.40 22.40
N ASN A 141 -19.45 -19.61 22.81
CA ASN A 141 -20.13 -20.89 22.65
C ASN A 141 -20.47 -21.20 21.18
N ILE A 142 -20.52 -20.19 20.31
CA ILE A 142 -20.92 -20.34 18.89
C ILE A 142 -19.71 -20.17 17.97
N ALA A 143 -18.86 -19.19 18.25
CA ALA A 143 -17.64 -18.93 17.51
C ALA A 143 -16.46 -18.72 18.49
N PRO A 144 -15.76 -19.79 18.89
CA PRO A 144 -14.64 -19.67 19.82
C PRO A 144 -13.45 -18.94 19.18
N THR A 145 -13.31 -18.99 17.86
CA THR A 145 -12.35 -18.20 17.10
C THR A 145 -13.02 -17.41 15.97
N CYS A 146 -12.38 -16.33 15.53
CA CYS A 146 -12.88 -15.52 14.40
C CYS A 146 -12.86 -16.29 13.07
N ARG A 147 -11.98 -17.29 12.95
CA ARG A 147 -11.95 -18.21 11.82
C ARG A 147 -13.17 -19.13 11.83
N ASP A 148 -13.50 -19.71 12.99
CA ASP A 148 -14.68 -20.60 13.13
C ASP A 148 -16.00 -19.84 12.89
N ALA A 149 -16.01 -18.53 13.13
CA ALA A 149 -17.15 -17.67 12.81
C ALA A 149 -17.52 -17.70 11.31
N GLN A 150 -16.58 -17.99 10.42
CA GLN A 150 -16.84 -18.10 8.98
C GLN A 150 -17.73 -19.29 8.63
N THR A 151 -17.61 -20.39 9.37
CA THR A 151 -18.30 -21.67 9.11
C THR A 151 -19.52 -21.88 10.00
N ASN A 152 -19.48 -21.39 11.24
CA ASN A 152 -20.48 -21.69 12.26
C ASN A 152 -21.65 -20.69 12.29
N ILE A 153 -21.55 -19.57 11.57
CA ILE A 153 -22.57 -18.52 11.54
C ILE A 153 -23.38 -18.64 10.25
N ASN A 154 -24.71 -18.62 10.37
CA ASN A 154 -25.59 -18.58 9.22
C ASN A 154 -25.74 -17.13 8.72
N TRP A 155 -25.09 -16.83 7.60
CA TRP A 155 -25.08 -15.50 7.00
C TRP A 155 -26.33 -15.30 6.11
N HIS A 156 -27.43 -14.82 6.69
CA HIS A 156 -28.71 -14.70 5.96
C HIS A 156 -28.73 -13.65 4.84
N THR A 157 -27.96 -12.55 4.97
CA THR A 157 -28.03 -11.40 4.05
C THR A 157 -26.72 -11.08 3.34
N VAL A 158 -25.64 -11.80 3.64
CA VAL A 158 -24.30 -11.56 3.09
C VAL A 158 -23.58 -12.90 2.92
N ASP A 159 -22.61 -12.99 2.02
CA ASP A 159 -21.75 -14.17 1.93
C ASP A 159 -20.51 -13.99 2.83
N GLY A 160 -20.59 -14.51 4.06
CA GLY A 160 -19.47 -14.49 5.00
C GLY A 160 -18.42 -15.58 4.77
N SER A 161 -18.55 -16.41 3.73
CA SER A 161 -17.56 -17.46 3.49
C SER A 161 -16.17 -16.87 3.22
N ASN A 162 -15.15 -17.44 3.88
CA ASN A 162 -13.75 -17.04 3.75
C ASN A 162 -13.44 -15.57 4.11
N PHE A 163 -14.32 -14.87 4.84
CA PHE A 163 -14.10 -13.45 5.19
C PHE A 163 -12.79 -13.22 5.96
N TYR A 164 -12.52 -14.01 7.00
CA TYR A 164 -11.34 -13.91 7.85
C TYR A 164 -10.07 -14.27 7.07
N ASP A 165 -10.10 -15.31 6.25
CA ASP A 165 -8.94 -15.70 5.43
C ASP A 165 -8.54 -14.62 4.42
N ILE A 166 -9.52 -14.10 3.68
CA ILE A 166 -9.29 -13.05 2.69
C ILE A 166 -8.80 -11.77 3.36
N THR A 167 -9.41 -11.39 4.49
CA THR A 167 -9.06 -10.15 5.19
C THR A 167 -7.73 -10.26 5.94
N ASN A 168 -7.44 -11.41 6.53
CA ASN A 168 -6.15 -11.69 7.17
C ASN A 168 -5.01 -11.74 6.13
N PHE A 169 -5.26 -12.31 4.96
CA PHE A 169 -4.32 -12.24 3.84
C PHE A 169 -4.07 -10.79 3.42
N ALA A 170 -5.12 -9.97 3.29
CA ALA A 170 -4.99 -8.54 2.99
C ALA A 170 -4.19 -7.78 4.06
N GLN A 171 -4.37 -8.11 5.35
CA GLN A 171 -3.60 -7.54 6.45
C GLN A 171 -2.10 -7.86 6.31
N LEU A 172 -1.76 -9.13 6.12
CA LEU A 172 -0.36 -9.57 5.96
C LEU A 172 0.28 -8.93 4.71
N ALA A 173 -0.45 -8.90 3.60
CA ALA A 173 -0.01 -8.23 2.38
C ALA A 173 0.19 -6.72 2.60
N GLY A 174 -0.67 -6.06 3.37
CA GLY A 174 -0.54 -4.65 3.74
C GLY A 174 0.75 -4.36 4.53
N TRP A 175 1.08 -5.20 5.52
CA TRP A 175 2.33 -5.08 6.27
C TRP A 175 3.56 -5.37 5.42
N ALA A 176 3.51 -6.38 4.56
CA ALA A 176 4.59 -6.69 3.62
C ALA A 176 4.85 -5.54 2.62
N LEU A 177 3.77 -4.91 2.12
CA LEU A 177 3.84 -3.74 1.26
C LEU A 177 4.46 -2.53 1.95
N PHE A 178 4.10 -2.29 3.21
CA PHE A 178 4.73 -1.24 4.00
C PHE A 178 6.24 -1.48 4.13
N GLY A 179 6.65 -2.72 4.43
CA GLY A 179 8.07 -3.11 4.44
C GLY A 179 8.78 -2.89 3.10
N CYS A 180 8.17 -3.31 1.98
CA CYS A 180 8.70 -3.07 0.64
C CYS A 180 8.84 -1.57 0.33
N SER A 181 7.88 -0.76 0.77
CA SER A 181 7.88 0.69 0.58
C SER A 181 8.98 1.38 1.39
N LEU A 182 9.28 0.89 2.60
CA LEU A 182 10.44 1.36 3.38
C LEU A 182 11.77 1.07 2.66
N ILE A 183 11.93 -0.13 2.11
CA ILE A 183 13.12 -0.48 1.30
C ILE A 183 13.24 0.48 0.10
N LEU A 184 12.13 0.74 -0.59
CA LEU A 184 12.09 1.66 -1.72
C LEU A 184 12.49 3.09 -1.33
N ASN A 185 11.99 3.60 -0.19
CA ASN A 185 12.43 4.90 0.34
C ASN A 185 13.92 4.89 0.67
N GLY A 186 14.45 3.81 1.24
CA GLY A 186 15.88 3.67 1.52
C GLY A 186 16.74 3.77 0.26
N ILE A 187 16.33 3.09 -0.81
CA ILE A 187 17.03 3.14 -2.11
C ILE A 187 16.95 4.55 -2.72
N LEU A 188 15.77 5.17 -2.71
CA LEU A 188 15.58 6.54 -3.22
C LEU A 188 16.37 7.57 -2.41
N PHE A 189 16.42 7.43 -1.09
CA PHE A 189 17.18 8.29 -0.21
C PHE A 189 18.69 8.16 -0.43
N PHE A 190 19.17 6.92 -0.57
CA PHE A 190 20.57 6.68 -0.90
C PHE A 190 20.94 7.29 -2.25
N ARG A 191 20.08 7.14 -3.26
CA ARG A 191 20.26 7.76 -4.58
C ARG A 191 20.28 9.29 -4.47
N LEU A 192 19.33 9.90 -3.75
CA LEU A 192 19.29 11.34 -3.53
C LEU A 192 20.56 11.86 -2.84
N ARG A 193 21.11 11.13 -1.87
CA ARG A 193 22.39 11.47 -1.24
C ARG A 193 23.57 11.36 -2.20
N GLN A 194 23.58 10.36 -3.09
CA GLN A 194 24.60 10.24 -4.12
C GLN A 194 24.54 11.40 -5.10
N ASP A 195 23.34 11.79 -5.53
CA ASP A 195 23.11 12.92 -6.43
C ASP A 195 23.57 14.23 -5.76
N LEU A 196 23.28 14.46 -4.47
CA LEU A 196 23.74 15.63 -3.72
C LEU A 196 25.27 15.68 -3.50
N LYS A 197 25.93 14.53 -3.43
CA LYS A 197 27.38 14.45 -3.19
C LYS A 197 28.20 14.59 -4.48
N SER A 198 27.61 14.33 -5.64
CA SER A 198 28.28 14.50 -6.93
C SER A 198 28.27 15.99 -7.32
N PRO A 199 29.42 16.64 -7.55
CA PRO A 199 29.46 18.01 -8.05
C PRO A 199 28.70 18.12 -9.37
N ARG A 200 27.77 19.08 -9.51
CA ARG A 200 27.06 19.27 -10.78
C ARG A 200 28.04 19.79 -11.83
N PRO A 201 28.04 19.25 -13.05
CA PRO A 201 28.89 19.76 -14.12
C PRO A 201 28.59 21.23 -14.49
N SER A 202 27.39 21.74 -14.21
CA SER A 202 27.04 23.17 -14.37
C SER A 202 27.72 24.09 -13.35
N ASP A 203 27.96 23.58 -12.14
CA ASP A 203 28.68 24.33 -11.09
C ASP A 203 30.18 24.31 -11.38
N LEU A 204 30.68 23.25 -12.03
CA LEU A 204 32.07 23.16 -12.46
C LEU A 204 32.38 24.10 -13.64
N ALA A 205 31.46 24.22 -14.61
CA ALA A 205 31.62 25.11 -15.75
C ALA A 205 31.64 26.60 -15.35
N THR A 206 30.83 26.98 -14.35
CA THR A 206 30.83 28.35 -13.82
C THR A 206 32.05 28.65 -12.95
N LEU A 207 32.58 27.67 -12.22
CA LEU A 207 33.84 27.82 -11.50
C LEU A 207 35.04 28.02 -12.44
N THR A 208 35.14 27.22 -13.52
CA THR A 208 36.20 27.39 -14.52
C THR A 208 36.12 28.73 -15.25
N GLU A 209 34.91 29.21 -15.56
CA GLU A 209 34.73 30.52 -16.22
C GLU A 209 35.00 31.70 -15.26
N SER A 210 34.89 31.50 -13.94
CA SER A 210 35.27 32.53 -12.95
C SER A 210 36.79 32.60 -12.72
N ASP A 211 37.47 31.46 -12.79
CA ASP A 211 38.92 31.36 -12.58
C ASP A 211 39.70 31.98 -13.78
N GLU A 212 39.24 31.75 -15.02
CA GLU A 212 39.78 32.45 -16.20
C GLU A 212 39.59 33.97 -16.16
N ARG A 213 38.56 34.47 -15.47
CA ARG A 213 38.24 35.90 -15.40
C ARG A 213 39.03 36.67 -14.34
N HIS A 214 39.79 35.99 -13.47
CA HIS A 214 40.59 36.60 -12.40
C HIS A 214 42.10 36.35 -12.57
N GLY A 215 42.51 35.61 -13.60
CA GLY A 215 43.92 35.34 -13.94
C GLY A 215 44.54 36.25 -15.03
N LEU A 216 43.83 37.29 -15.47
CA LEU A 216 44.27 38.31 -16.44
C LEU A 216 44.31 39.70 -15.79
#